data_AF-A0A836KZX1-F1
#
_entry.id   AF-A0A836KZX1-F1
#
_cell.length_a   1.000
_cell.length_b   1.000
_cell.length_c   1.000
_cell.angle_alpha   90.00
_cell.angle_beta   90.00
_cell.angle_gamma   90.00
#
_symmetry.space_group_name_H-M   'P 1'
#
loop_
_entity.id
_entity.type
_entity.pdbx_description
1 polymer ?
#
loop_
_entity_poly.entity_id
_entity_poly.type
_entity_poly.pdbx_seq_one_letter_code
_entity_poly.pdbx_strand_id
1 'polypeptide(L)'
;MASLKERIAAVLFFSEPENALTAETARNAEAMAKASELRLQHNQDEREFKNMVAQLDNRVKGQREGYARQAAPMLKEFDDIAISQHYYQEVGNSVTAQETFVDQMMQRELQQFGYISKKLISVGLNFEALRQQMRSGQPFARELKAALDDAESEDLNIMSQPLRAFADRGVPKPTHVRAAAFDLARSIEETGKAPVQQPVRGWLDFFKFCTGFSPSTVDQNEVRARRTAAQFTRFIEQSEYASALALAEEVDRWTLHERDASVEYFNHSYRSFRHAALPAITAEIFLAYAAASLNASRMACVEHMLRER
;
A
#
# COMPACT_ATOMS: atom_id res chain seq x y z
N MET A 1 -20.98 122.58 -9.18
CA MET A 1 -21.90 122.01 -8.16
C MET A 1 -22.69 123.16 -7.56
N ALA A 2 -23.94 123.35 -8.01
CA ALA A 2 -24.88 124.30 -7.41
C ALA A 2 -25.34 123.76 -6.05
N SER A 3 -25.43 124.63 -5.05
CA SER A 3 -25.70 124.24 -3.67
C SER A 3 -27.12 123.68 -3.52
N LEU A 4 -27.32 122.74 -2.60
CA LEU A 4 -28.62 122.12 -2.30
C LEU A 4 -29.72 123.15 -2.01
N LYS A 5 -29.36 124.33 -1.47
CA LYS A 5 -30.27 125.47 -1.27
C LYS A 5 -30.76 126.10 -2.58
N GLU A 6 -29.91 126.23 -3.59
CA GLU A 6 -30.28 126.79 -4.91
C GLU A 6 -31.16 125.82 -5.70
N ARG A 7 -30.97 124.51 -5.53
CA ARG A 7 -31.84 123.47 -6.13
C ARG A 7 -33.22 123.42 -5.50
N ILE A 8 -33.34 123.68 -4.19
CA ILE A 8 -34.63 123.71 -3.49
C ILE A 8 -35.38 125.02 -3.79
N ALA A 9 -34.66 126.15 -3.93
CA ALA A 9 -35.25 127.43 -4.31
C ALA A 9 -35.82 127.44 -5.74
N ALA A 10 -35.18 126.72 -6.68
CA ALA A 10 -35.67 126.59 -8.06
C ALA A 10 -36.91 125.67 -8.21
N VAL A 11 -37.23 124.86 -7.20
CA VAL A 11 -38.40 123.95 -7.20
C VAL A 11 -39.62 124.59 -6.55
N LEU A 12 -39.45 125.63 -5.74
CA LEU A 12 -40.53 126.24 -4.94
C LEU A 12 -41.14 127.52 -5.54
N PHE A 13 -40.62 128.06 -6.64
CA PHE A 13 -41.17 129.27 -7.27
C PHE A 13 -41.33 129.11 -8.80
N PHE A 14 -42.60 128.95 -9.21
CA PHE A 14 -43.16 129.15 -10.54
C PHE A 14 -42.50 128.41 -11.73
N SER A 15 -42.97 127.19 -12.02
CA SER A 15 -43.04 126.63 -13.37
C SER A 15 -44.34 125.82 -13.55
N GLU A 16 -44.95 125.93 -14.72
CA GLU A 16 -46.23 125.28 -15.05
C GLU A 16 -46.13 123.73 -14.92
N PRO A 17 -47.18 123.06 -14.39
CA PRO A 17 -47.17 121.63 -14.09
C PRO A 17 -46.94 120.75 -15.33
N GLU A 18 -47.30 121.24 -16.52
CA GLU A 18 -47.08 120.53 -17.79
C GLU A 18 -45.59 120.43 -18.17
N ASN A 19 -44.79 121.45 -17.82
CA ASN A 19 -43.35 121.46 -18.09
C ASN A 19 -42.56 120.56 -17.12
N ALA A 20 -43.07 120.34 -15.91
CA ALA A 20 -42.50 119.39 -14.96
C ALA A 20 -42.76 117.94 -15.39
N LEU A 21 -43.95 117.66 -15.92
CA LEU A 21 -44.34 116.32 -16.35
C LEU A 21 -43.60 115.89 -17.63
N THR A 22 -43.35 116.81 -18.58
CA THR A 22 -42.53 116.54 -19.77
C THR A 22 -41.05 116.34 -19.43
N ALA A 23 -40.51 117.07 -18.46
CA ALA A 23 -39.15 116.85 -17.97
C ALA A 23 -38.98 115.49 -17.27
N GLU A 24 -39.99 115.03 -16.51
CA GLU A 24 -39.97 113.71 -15.88
C GLU A 24 -40.20 112.57 -16.87
N THR A 25 -41.06 112.72 -17.89
CA THR A 25 -41.21 111.70 -18.93
C THR A 25 -39.95 111.57 -19.79
N ALA A 26 -39.25 112.67 -20.07
CA ALA A 26 -37.94 112.64 -20.74
C ALA A 26 -36.88 111.92 -19.87
N ARG A 27 -36.80 112.23 -18.58
CA ARG A 27 -35.89 111.54 -17.64
C ARG A 27 -36.21 110.05 -17.50
N ASN A 28 -37.48 109.68 -17.49
CA ASN A 28 -37.90 108.29 -17.40
C ASN A 28 -37.60 107.53 -18.71
N ALA A 29 -37.76 108.17 -19.87
CA ALA A 29 -37.33 107.62 -21.15
C ALA A 29 -35.81 107.41 -21.20
N GLU A 30 -35.02 108.36 -20.71
CA GLU A 30 -33.56 108.22 -20.57
C GLU A 30 -33.16 107.11 -19.58
N ALA A 31 -33.87 106.97 -18.46
CA ALA A 31 -33.64 105.92 -17.48
C ALA A 31 -33.97 104.52 -18.05
N MET A 32 -35.06 104.41 -18.81
CA MET A 32 -35.45 103.17 -19.50
C MET A 32 -34.45 102.79 -20.60
N ALA A 33 -33.94 103.76 -21.36
CA ALA A 33 -32.89 103.53 -22.35
C ALA A 33 -31.61 102.99 -21.67
N LYS A 34 -31.14 103.65 -20.60
CA LYS A 34 -29.98 103.19 -19.81
C LYS A 34 -30.20 101.81 -19.18
N ALA A 35 -31.41 101.53 -18.67
CA ALA A 35 -31.74 100.22 -18.12
C ALA A 35 -31.74 99.12 -19.20
N SER A 36 -32.17 99.43 -20.43
CA SER A 36 -32.12 98.49 -21.55
C SER A 36 -30.68 98.22 -22.02
N GLU A 37 -29.83 99.24 -22.05
CA GLU A 37 -28.40 99.11 -22.36
C GLU A 37 -27.66 98.26 -21.32
N LEU A 38 -27.89 98.51 -20.03
CA LEU A 38 -27.30 97.71 -18.95
C LEU A 38 -27.76 96.25 -19.00
N ARG A 39 -29.02 95.98 -19.35
CA ARG A 39 -29.53 94.60 -19.54
C ARG A 39 -28.88 93.92 -20.74
N LEU A 40 -28.64 94.66 -21.83
CA LEU A 40 -27.95 94.12 -23.00
C LEU A 40 -26.49 93.80 -22.69
N GLN A 41 -25.77 94.70 -22.00
CA GLN A 41 -24.40 94.48 -21.53
C GLN A 41 -24.33 93.27 -20.59
N HIS A 42 -25.22 93.21 -19.58
CA HIS A 42 -25.25 92.08 -18.66
C HIS A 42 -25.53 90.74 -19.37
N ASN A 43 -26.44 90.72 -20.35
CA ASN A 43 -26.70 89.53 -21.15
C ASN A 43 -25.52 89.14 -22.06
N GLN A 44 -24.72 90.11 -22.52
CA GLN A 44 -23.48 89.85 -23.27
C GLN A 44 -22.42 89.26 -22.34
N ASP A 45 -22.19 89.87 -21.18
CA ASP A 45 -21.25 89.41 -20.16
C ASP A 45 -21.59 87.99 -19.67
N GLU A 46 -22.87 87.69 -19.43
CA GLU A 46 -23.30 86.34 -19.05
C GLU A 46 -23.01 85.30 -20.14
N ARG A 47 -23.19 85.65 -21.42
CA ARG A 47 -22.91 84.75 -22.53
C ARG A 47 -21.41 84.52 -22.67
N GLU A 48 -20.61 85.56 -22.55
CA GLU A 48 -19.16 85.46 -22.54
C GLU A 48 -18.65 84.62 -21.38
N PHE A 49 -19.20 84.83 -20.17
CA PHE A 49 -18.87 84.02 -19.01
C PHE A 49 -19.25 82.54 -19.19
N LYS A 50 -20.47 82.26 -19.67
CA LYS A 50 -20.91 80.87 -19.96
C LYS A 50 -20.01 80.20 -21.00
N ASN A 51 -19.57 80.95 -22.01
CA ASN A 51 -18.63 80.45 -23.02
C ASN A 51 -17.24 80.17 -22.43
N MET A 52 -16.73 81.05 -21.57
CA MET A 52 -15.45 80.82 -20.88
C MET A 52 -15.50 79.60 -19.95
N VAL A 53 -16.58 79.44 -19.18
CA VAL A 53 -16.77 78.26 -18.32
C VAL A 53 -16.83 76.99 -19.15
N ALA A 54 -17.57 76.99 -20.27
CA ALA A 54 -17.63 75.84 -21.17
C ALA A 54 -16.26 75.49 -21.78
N GLN A 55 -15.46 76.50 -22.14
CA GLN A 55 -14.09 76.29 -22.63
C GLN A 55 -13.16 75.71 -21.56
N LEU A 56 -13.27 76.21 -20.31
CA LEU A 56 -12.51 75.68 -19.18
C LEU A 56 -12.90 74.23 -18.88
N ASP A 57 -14.19 73.92 -18.85
CA ASP A 57 -14.67 72.55 -18.63
C ASP A 57 -14.19 71.60 -19.72
N ASN A 58 -14.23 72.03 -20.99
CA ASN A 58 -13.71 71.22 -22.10
C ASN A 58 -12.20 71.01 -21.98
N ARG A 59 -11.44 72.03 -21.53
CA ARG A 59 -10.01 71.90 -21.29
C ARG A 59 -9.69 70.96 -20.12
N VAL A 60 -10.44 71.04 -19.03
CA VAL A 60 -10.29 70.14 -17.87
C VAL A 60 -10.65 68.71 -18.26
N LYS A 61 -11.73 68.49 -19.02
CA LYS A 61 -12.09 67.17 -19.55
C LYS A 61 -10.99 66.62 -20.45
N GLY A 62 -10.49 67.41 -21.39
CA GLY A 62 -9.38 67.00 -22.26
C GLY A 62 -8.11 66.64 -21.49
N GLN A 63 -7.77 67.39 -20.44
CA GLN A 63 -6.65 67.06 -19.55
C GLN A 63 -6.88 65.76 -18.77
N ARG A 64 -8.08 65.57 -18.21
CA ARG A 64 -8.45 64.34 -17.49
C ARG A 64 -8.38 63.12 -18.41
N GLU A 65 -8.87 63.23 -19.63
CA GLU A 65 -8.77 62.15 -20.63
C GLU A 65 -7.31 61.90 -21.04
N GLY A 66 -6.51 62.95 -21.19
CA GLY A 66 -5.07 62.84 -21.43
C GLY A 66 -4.34 62.07 -20.33
N TYR A 67 -4.59 62.42 -19.07
CA TYR A 67 -4.02 61.71 -17.93
C TYR A 67 -4.53 60.26 -17.82
N ALA A 68 -5.82 60.02 -18.09
CA ALA A 68 -6.37 58.67 -18.09
C ALA A 68 -5.72 57.78 -19.17
N ARG A 69 -5.48 58.32 -20.37
CA ARG A 69 -4.79 57.60 -21.45
C ARG A 69 -3.32 57.30 -21.12
N GLN A 70 -2.65 58.19 -20.41
CA GLN A 70 -1.27 57.99 -19.96
C GLN A 70 -1.15 57.01 -18.78
N ALA A 71 -2.13 57.02 -17.86
CA ALA A 71 -2.14 56.12 -16.70
C ALA A 71 -2.60 54.69 -17.05
N ALA A 72 -3.46 54.53 -18.06
CA ALA A 72 -3.97 53.23 -18.48
C ALA A 72 -2.89 52.16 -18.81
N PRO A 73 -1.83 52.45 -19.60
CA PRO A 73 -0.77 51.46 -19.83
C PRO A 73 0.04 51.17 -18.57
N MET A 74 0.33 52.17 -17.72
CA MET A 74 1.05 51.96 -16.47
C MET A 74 0.27 51.05 -15.51
N LEU A 75 -1.05 51.25 -15.39
CA LEU A 75 -1.91 50.39 -14.59
C LEU A 75 -1.92 48.94 -15.09
N LYS A 76 -1.93 48.73 -16.41
CA LYS A 76 -1.83 47.38 -17.00
C LYS A 76 -0.50 46.72 -16.71
N GLU A 77 0.62 47.44 -16.81
CA GLU A 77 1.94 46.89 -16.46
C GLU A 77 2.01 46.50 -14.98
N PHE A 78 1.42 47.28 -14.07
CA PHE A 78 1.32 46.92 -12.66
C PHE A 78 0.46 45.67 -12.44
N ASP A 79 -0.68 45.56 -13.12
CA ASP A 79 -1.54 44.38 -13.05
C ASP A 79 -0.82 43.14 -13.59
N ASP A 80 -0.11 43.25 -14.71
CA ASP A 80 0.67 42.15 -15.31
C ASP A 80 1.81 41.70 -14.39
N ILE A 81 2.51 42.64 -13.74
CA ILE A 81 3.54 42.34 -12.74
C ILE A 81 2.91 41.65 -11.53
N ALA A 82 1.77 42.13 -11.02
CA ALA A 82 1.07 41.51 -9.89
C ALA A 82 0.61 40.09 -10.22
N ILE A 83 0.08 39.87 -11.42
CA ILE A 83 -0.31 38.55 -11.93
C ILE A 83 0.92 37.63 -12.05
N SER A 84 2.05 38.12 -12.58
CA SER A 84 3.27 37.33 -12.68
C SER A 84 3.81 36.91 -11.31
N GLN A 85 3.78 37.83 -10.32
CA GLN A 85 4.17 37.54 -8.94
C GLN A 85 3.26 36.48 -8.30
N HIS A 86 1.95 36.58 -8.55
CA HIS A 86 0.99 35.56 -8.10
C HIS A 86 1.32 34.18 -8.70
N TYR A 87 1.55 34.09 -10.01
CA TYR A 87 1.93 32.81 -10.64
C TYR A 87 3.27 32.28 -10.13
N TYR A 88 4.27 33.13 -9.90
CA TYR A 88 5.53 32.70 -9.28
C TYR A 88 5.32 32.16 -7.86
N GLN A 89 4.45 32.78 -7.07
CA GLN A 89 4.09 32.29 -5.75
C GLN A 89 3.32 30.97 -5.82
N GLU A 90 2.38 30.82 -6.74
CA GLU A 90 1.64 29.55 -6.95
C GLU A 90 2.56 28.42 -7.39
N VAL A 91 3.47 28.68 -8.34
CA VAL A 91 4.47 27.71 -8.78
C VAL A 91 5.42 27.37 -7.63
N GLY A 92 5.88 28.37 -6.88
CA GLY A 92 6.71 28.15 -5.68
C GLY A 92 6.00 27.28 -4.65
N ASN A 93 4.74 27.59 -4.33
CA ASN A 93 3.92 26.81 -3.41
C ASN A 93 3.69 25.38 -3.93
N SER A 94 3.45 25.20 -5.22
CA SER A 94 3.28 23.89 -5.85
C SER A 94 4.56 23.05 -5.79
N VAL A 95 5.72 23.65 -6.10
CA VAL A 95 7.03 22.98 -5.99
C VAL A 95 7.33 22.60 -4.54
N THR A 96 7.08 23.49 -3.59
CA THR A 96 7.29 23.22 -2.16
C THR A 96 6.34 22.13 -1.64
N ALA A 97 5.09 22.10 -2.14
CA ALA A 97 4.12 21.05 -1.84
C ALA A 97 4.53 19.70 -2.44
N GLN A 98 5.10 19.69 -3.65
CA GLN A 98 5.64 18.48 -4.28
C GLN A 98 6.87 17.95 -3.53
N GLU A 99 7.79 18.82 -3.15
CA GLU A 99 8.99 18.45 -2.37
C GLU A 99 8.61 17.83 -1.03
N THR A 100 7.72 18.49 -0.28
CA THR A 100 7.21 17.96 1.00
C THR A 100 6.43 16.65 0.84
N PHE A 101 5.70 16.47 -0.26
CA PHE A 101 5.03 15.22 -0.57
C PHE A 101 6.02 14.08 -0.86
N VAL A 102 7.06 14.35 -1.66
CA VAL A 102 8.13 13.38 -1.97
C VAL A 102 8.87 12.98 -0.69
N ASP A 103 9.20 13.94 0.18
CA ASP A 103 9.84 13.65 1.47
C ASP A 103 8.95 12.77 2.37
N GLN A 104 7.65 13.04 2.41
CA GLN A 104 6.70 12.21 3.16
C GLN A 104 6.58 10.79 2.59
N MET A 105 6.59 10.65 1.27
CA MET A 105 6.59 9.33 0.62
C MET A 105 7.87 8.57 0.94
N MET A 106 9.03 9.20 0.78
CA MET A 106 10.33 8.60 1.09
C MET A 106 10.39 8.16 2.57
N GLN A 107 9.93 9.00 3.51
CA GLN A 107 9.91 8.63 4.93
C GLN A 107 8.97 7.45 5.22
N ARG A 108 7.80 7.39 4.58
CA ARG A 108 6.85 6.27 4.73
C ARG A 108 7.45 4.98 4.20
N GLU A 109 8.06 5.01 3.02
CA GLU A 109 8.73 3.85 2.42
C GLU A 109 9.87 3.36 3.33
N LEU A 110 10.76 4.26 3.77
CA LEU A 110 11.85 3.91 4.68
C LEU A 110 11.36 3.30 6.01
N GLN A 111 10.26 3.80 6.57
CA GLN A 111 9.66 3.25 7.77
C GLN A 111 9.04 1.87 7.54
N GLN A 112 8.32 1.69 6.42
CA GLN A 112 7.73 0.41 6.05
C GLN A 112 8.81 -0.65 5.82
N PHE A 113 9.91 -0.31 5.12
CA PHE A 113 11.06 -1.19 4.97
C PHE A 113 11.76 -1.49 6.28
N GLY A 114 11.96 -0.47 7.13
CA GLY A 114 12.53 -0.64 8.47
C GLY A 114 11.70 -1.61 9.31
N TYR A 115 10.37 -1.59 9.17
CA TYR A 115 9.46 -2.51 9.84
C TYR A 115 9.53 -3.93 9.26
N ILE A 116 9.42 -4.07 7.93
CA ILE A 116 9.45 -5.38 7.25
C ILE A 116 10.78 -6.10 7.49
N SER A 117 11.90 -5.38 7.39
CA SER A 117 13.23 -5.94 7.64
C SER A 117 13.40 -6.44 9.08
N LYS A 118 12.93 -5.67 10.07
CA LYS A 118 12.93 -6.10 11.48
C LYS A 118 12.07 -7.34 11.70
N LYS A 119 10.88 -7.40 11.08
CA LYS A 119 10.02 -8.58 11.16
C LYS A 119 10.69 -9.81 10.56
N LEU A 120 11.31 -9.69 9.37
CA LEU A 120 12.04 -10.80 8.74
C LEU A 120 13.24 -11.29 9.58
N ILE A 121 13.91 -10.40 10.30
CA ILE A 121 14.97 -10.76 11.23
C ILE A 121 14.39 -11.52 12.43
N SER A 122 13.32 -11.01 13.04
CA SER A 122 12.63 -11.67 14.16
C SER A 122 12.18 -13.09 13.79
N VAL A 123 11.47 -13.23 12.66
CA VAL A 123 10.99 -14.53 12.17
C VAL A 123 12.17 -15.47 11.91
N GLY A 124 13.26 -14.96 11.33
CA GLY A 124 14.47 -15.74 11.10
C GLY A 124 15.13 -16.25 12.39
N LEU A 125 15.17 -15.44 13.45
CA LEU A 125 15.73 -15.83 14.75
C LEU A 125 14.87 -16.90 15.43
N ASN A 126 13.56 -16.70 15.44
CA ASN A 126 12.61 -17.67 16.01
C ASN A 126 12.64 -19.01 15.23
N PHE A 127 12.75 -18.95 13.91
CA PHE A 127 12.90 -20.13 13.06
C PHE A 127 14.20 -20.89 13.34
N GLU A 128 15.34 -20.21 13.47
CA GLU A 128 16.61 -20.88 13.79
C GLU A 128 16.62 -21.47 15.20
N ALA A 129 15.99 -20.80 16.18
CA ALA A 129 15.79 -21.37 17.51
C ALA A 129 14.96 -22.67 17.45
N LEU A 130 13.85 -22.67 16.72
CA LEU A 130 13.04 -23.86 16.48
C LEU A 130 13.85 -24.97 15.80
N ARG A 131 14.58 -24.64 14.74
CA ARG A 131 15.42 -25.58 13.99
C ARG A 131 16.48 -26.22 14.87
N GLN A 132 17.12 -25.44 15.74
CA GLN A 132 18.11 -25.94 16.69
C GLN A 132 17.48 -26.91 17.69
N GLN A 133 16.31 -26.57 18.24
CA GLN A 133 15.59 -27.45 19.18
C GLN A 133 15.19 -28.78 18.52
N MET A 134 14.62 -28.73 17.32
CA MET A 134 14.23 -29.93 16.57
C MET A 134 15.43 -30.83 16.27
N ARG A 135 16.59 -30.26 15.92
CA ARG A 135 17.83 -31.03 15.70
C ARG A 135 18.40 -31.65 16.97
N SER A 136 18.24 -30.98 18.11
CA SER A 136 18.71 -31.50 19.40
C SER A 136 17.83 -32.63 19.94
N GLY A 137 16.62 -32.79 19.40
CA GLY A 137 15.61 -33.76 19.85
C GLY A 137 14.92 -33.36 21.15
N GLN A 138 15.00 -32.08 21.54
CA GLN A 138 14.32 -31.52 22.70
C GLN A 138 12.87 -31.14 22.37
N PRO A 139 12.00 -31.01 23.38
CA PRO A 139 10.67 -30.44 23.19
C PRO A 139 10.76 -29.03 22.63
N PHE A 140 9.93 -28.72 21.63
CA PHE A 140 10.01 -27.49 20.85
C PHE A 140 8.65 -26.77 20.75
N ALA A 141 7.67 -27.13 21.59
CA ALA A 141 6.32 -26.57 21.55
C ALA A 141 6.29 -25.05 21.74
N ARG A 142 7.17 -24.50 22.57
CA ARG A 142 7.24 -23.05 22.83
C ARG A 142 7.82 -22.32 21.64
N GLU A 143 8.90 -22.85 21.09
CA GLU A 143 9.60 -22.29 19.94
C GLU A 143 8.76 -22.38 18.67
N LEU A 144 8.00 -23.47 18.50
CA LEU A 144 7.04 -23.62 17.40
C LEU A 144 5.95 -22.56 17.50
N LYS A 145 5.39 -22.36 18.70
CA LYS A 145 4.38 -21.32 18.91
C LYS A 145 4.94 -19.93 18.63
N ALA A 146 6.12 -19.61 19.16
CA ALA A 146 6.77 -18.32 18.92
C ALA A 146 7.05 -18.07 17.43
N ALA A 147 7.54 -19.08 16.70
CA ALA A 147 7.79 -18.96 15.27
C ALA A 147 6.50 -18.77 14.45
N LEU A 148 5.39 -19.42 14.83
CA LEU A 148 4.10 -19.28 14.15
C LEU A 148 3.43 -17.93 14.46
N ASP A 149 3.47 -17.51 15.73
CA ASP A 149 2.89 -16.24 16.18
C ASP A 149 3.61 -15.06 15.51
N ASP A 150 4.93 -15.14 15.30
CA ASP A 150 5.72 -14.09 14.64
C ASP A 150 5.58 -14.11 13.10
N ALA A 151 5.42 -15.30 12.50
CA ALA A 151 5.24 -15.44 11.06
C ALA A 151 3.85 -15.00 10.57
N GLU A 152 2.81 -15.08 11.41
CA GLU A 152 1.43 -14.70 11.10
C GLU A 152 0.90 -15.31 9.77
N SER A 153 1.39 -16.49 9.40
CA SER A 153 1.07 -17.15 8.12
C SER A 153 0.08 -18.29 8.32
N GLU A 154 -1.02 -18.28 7.57
CA GLU A 154 -2.03 -19.35 7.58
C GLU A 154 -1.45 -20.68 7.07
N ASP A 155 -0.66 -20.65 5.99
CA ASP A 155 -0.06 -21.84 5.41
C ASP A 155 0.91 -22.53 6.38
N LEU A 156 1.75 -21.75 7.08
CA LEU A 156 2.63 -22.29 8.11
C LEU A 156 1.85 -22.90 9.27
N ASN A 157 0.71 -22.31 9.63
CA ASN A 157 -0.18 -22.87 10.65
C ASN A 157 -0.74 -24.23 10.23
N ILE A 158 -1.18 -24.39 8.98
CA ILE A 158 -1.66 -25.67 8.43
C ILE A 158 -0.53 -26.70 8.41
N MET A 159 0.64 -26.33 7.87
CA MET A 159 1.79 -27.22 7.78
C MET A 159 2.36 -27.64 9.14
N SER A 160 2.16 -26.83 10.19
CA SER A 160 2.61 -27.12 11.55
C SER A 160 1.71 -28.09 12.32
N GLN A 161 0.47 -28.34 11.88
CA GLN A 161 -0.49 -29.17 12.63
C GLN A 161 0.06 -30.56 13.00
N PRO A 162 0.72 -31.30 12.09
CA PRO A 162 1.28 -32.61 12.41
C PRO A 162 2.37 -32.53 13.49
N LEU A 163 3.12 -31.43 13.56
CA LEU A 163 4.19 -31.24 14.53
C LEU A 163 3.67 -31.14 15.97
N ARG A 164 2.46 -30.61 16.14
CA ARG A 164 1.84 -30.42 17.47
C ARG A 164 1.64 -31.76 18.20
N ALA A 165 1.46 -32.86 17.47
CA ALA A 165 1.28 -34.19 18.06
C ALA A 165 2.53 -34.69 18.80
N PHE A 166 3.72 -34.16 18.49
CA PHE A 166 4.98 -34.61 19.08
C PHE A 166 5.87 -33.45 19.57
N ALA A 167 5.37 -32.21 19.55
CA ALA A 167 6.10 -31.02 19.99
C ALA A 167 6.56 -31.10 21.45
N ASP A 168 5.80 -31.79 22.31
CA ASP A 168 6.13 -31.98 23.73
C ASP A 168 7.16 -33.08 23.98
N ARG A 169 7.34 -34.00 23.03
CA ARG A 169 8.28 -35.14 23.13
C ARG A 169 9.59 -34.87 22.40
N GLY A 170 9.57 -33.99 21.41
CA GLY A 170 10.71 -33.72 20.54
C GLY A 170 10.79 -34.67 19.35
N VAL A 171 11.65 -34.32 18.39
CA VAL A 171 11.93 -35.16 17.23
C VAL A 171 12.86 -36.30 17.65
N PRO A 172 12.53 -37.57 17.35
CA PRO A 172 13.37 -38.70 17.68
C PRO A 172 14.72 -38.60 16.95
N LYS A 173 15.81 -38.93 17.66
CA LYS A 173 17.15 -38.94 17.10
C LYS A 173 17.25 -39.98 15.96
N PRO A 174 18.11 -39.75 14.95
CA PRO A 174 18.27 -40.67 13.82
C PRO A 174 18.71 -42.08 14.27
N THR A 175 19.40 -42.19 15.41
CA THR A 175 19.76 -43.48 16.01
C THR A 175 18.54 -44.31 16.41
N HIS A 176 17.50 -43.68 16.94
CA HIS A 176 16.25 -44.38 17.30
C HIS A 176 15.49 -44.84 16.06
N VAL A 177 15.45 -44.00 15.02
CA VAL A 177 14.84 -44.37 13.73
C VAL A 177 15.57 -45.56 13.12
N ARG A 178 16.91 -45.55 13.14
CA ARG A 178 17.72 -46.69 12.67
C ARG A 178 17.48 -47.95 13.47
N ALA A 179 17.40 -47.88 14.80
CA ALA A 179 17.11 -49.06 15.64
C ALA A 179 15.75 -49.68 15.28
N ALA A 180 14.68 -48.86 15.23
CA ALA A 180 13.36 -49.34 14.83
C ALA A 180 13.33 -49.87 13.38
N ALA A 181 14.13 -49.28 12.49
CA ALA A 181 14.30 -49.75 11.13
C ALA A 181 15.01 -51.10 11.06
N PHE A 182 16.01 -51.37 11.89
CA PHE A 182 16.67 -52.68 11.94
C PHE A 182 15.70 -53.79 12.37
N ASP A 183 14.87 -53.52 13.38
CA ASP A 183 13.84 -54.46 13.84
C ASP A 183 12.81 -54.74 12.74
N LEU A 184 12.40 -53.70 12.02
CA LEU A 184 11.53 -53.82 10.86
C LEU A 184 12.21 -54.64 9.74
N ALA A 185 13.41 -54.29 9.32
CA ALA A 185 14.14 -55.00 8.26
C ALA A 185 14.27 -56.50 8.56
N ARG A 186 14.56 -56.85 9.81
CA ARG A 186 14.59 -58.25 10.25
C ARG A 186 13.22 -58.90 10.14
N SER A 187 12.15 -58.23 10.58
CA SER A 187 10.79 -58.77 10.45
C SER A 187 10.38 -58.98 8.98
N ILE A 188 10.84 -58.12 8.05
CA ILE A 188 10.61 -58.27 6.60
C ILE A 188 11.28 -59.55 6.08
N GLU A 189 12.49 -59.85 6.52
CA GLU A 189 13.16 -61.10 6.15
C GLU A 189 12.46 -62.33 6.75
N GLU A 190 11.92 -62.21 7.96
CA GLU A 190 11.20 -63.29 8.64
C GLU A 190 9.84 -63.58 7.99
N THR A 191 9.14 -62.57 7.44
CA THR A 191 7.91 -62.80 6.65
C THR A 191 8.17 -63.60 5.37
N GLY A 192 9.34 -63.42 4.75
CA GLY A 192 9.70 -64.17 3.54
C GLY A 192 9.97 -65.66 3.76
N LYS A 193 10.18 -66.09 5.01
CA LYS A 193 10.44 -67.49 5.38
C LYS A 193 9.15 -68.25 5.70
N ALA A 194 8.03 -67.55 5.87
CA ALA A 194 6.74 -68.17 6.12
C ALA A 194 6.19 -68.79 4.82
N PRO A 195 5.62 -70.00 4.87
CA PRO A 195 5.07 -70.64 3.68
C PRO A 195 3.76 -69.96 3.27
N VAL A 196 3.84 -69.10 2.25
CA VAL A 196 2.67 -68.37 1.74
C VAL A 196 1.72 -69.32 1.00
N GLN A 197 0.49 -69.47 1.48
CA GLN A 197 -0.58 -70.09 0.72
C GLN A 197 -1.00 -69.15 -0.42
N GLN A 198 -0.80 -69.56 -1.67
CA GLN A 198 -1.26 -68.76 -2.81
C GLN A 198 -2.80 -68.69 -2.81
N PRO A 199 -3.41 -67.51 -3.01
CA PRO A 199 -4.86 -67.39 -3.09
C PRO A 199 -5.37 -68.20 -4.30
N VAL A 200 -6.44 -68.97 -4.10
CA VAL A 200 -7.02 -69.84 -5.12
C VAL A 200 -7.57 -68.97 -6.25
N ARG A 201 -6.93 -68.99 -7.43
CA ARG A 201 -7.37 -68.20 -8.60
C ARG A 201 -8.29 -68.98 -9.55
N GLY A 202 -8.56 -70.27 -9.26
CA GLY A 202 -9.45 -71.10 -10.06
C GLY A 202 -9.68 -72.49 -9.49
N TRP A 203 -10.59 -73.24 -10.11
CA TRP A 203 -11.06 -74.56 -9.68
C TRP A 203 -9.97 -75.63 -9.86
N LEU A 204 -9.03 -75.41 -10.78
CA LEU A 204 -7.79 -76.18 -10.92
C LEU A 204 -6.79 -75.95 -9.78
N ASP A 205 -6.71 -74.74 -9.22
CA ASP A 205 -5.85 -74.48 -8.06
C ASP A 205 -6.41 -75.14 -6.80
N PHE A 206 -7.74 -75.32 -6.72
CA PHE A 206 -8.41 -76.08 -5.65
C PHE A 206 -7.88 -77.52 -5.53
N PHE A 207 -7.51 -78.15 -6.64
CA PHE A 207 -6.93 -79.50 -6.67
C PHE A 207 -5.41 -79.53 -6.35
N LYS A 208 -4.71 -78.40 -6.41
CA LYS A 208 -3.29 -78.30 -6.00
C LYS A 208 -3.11 -78.24 -4.47
N PHE A 209 -4.18 -77.96 -3.72
CA PHE A 209 -4.15 -77.91 -2.25
C PHE A 209 -3.86 -79.24 -1.58
N CYS A 210 -3.99 -80.37 -2.27
CA CYS A 210 -3.70 -81.67 -1.69
C CYS A 210 -2.21 -82.07 -1.72
N THR A 211 -1.33 -81.35 -2.43
CA THR A 211 0.08 -81.79 -2.59
C THR A 211 1.18 -80.72 -2.74
N GLY A 212 0.90 -79.41 -2.72
CA GLY A 212 1.89 -78.44 -3.25
C GLY A 212 2.41 -77.33 -2.35
N PHE A 213 3.17 -77.63 -1.28
CA PHE A 213 4.23 -76.69 -0.88
C PHE A 213 5.33 -76.78 -1.95
N SER A 214 5.31 -75.92 -2.96
CA SER A 214 6.43 -75.87 -3.91
C SER A 214 7.61 -75.15 -3.24
N PRO A 215 8.75 -75.81 -3.00
CA PRO A 215 9.93 -75.15 -2.42
C PRO A 215 10.36 -73.93 -3.26
N SER A 216 10.10 -73.94 -4.57
CA SER A 216 10.40 -72.83 -5.47
C SER A 216 9.63 -71.52 -5.17
N THR A 217 8.42 -71.58 -4.60
CA THR A 217 7.66 -70.36 -4.25
C THR A 217 8.12 -69.78 -2.92
N VAL A 218 8.54 -70.65 -1.99
CA VAL A 218 9.18 -70.23 -0.74
C VAL A 218 10.53 -69.56 -1.04
N ASP A 219 11.35 -70.15 -1.90
CA ASP A 219 12.62 -69.57 -2.33
C ASP A 219 12.43 -68.22 -3.05
N GLN A 220 11.41 -68.08 -3.89
CA GLN A 220 11.08 -66.82 -4.56
C GLN A 220 10.63 -65.73 -3.59
N ASN A 221 9.82 -66.09 -2.60
CA ASN A 221 9.35 -65.16 -1.57
C ASN A 221 10.49 -64.74 -0.64
N GLU A 222 11.37 -65.66 -0.25
CA GLU A 222 12.55 -65.35 0.55
C GLU A 222 13.50 -64.42 -0.21
N VAL A 223 13.77 -64.68 -1.49
CA VAL A 223 14.59 -63.80 -2.34
C VAL A 223 13.95 -62.41 -2.48
N ARG A 224 12.63 -62.34 -2.62
CA ARG A 224 11.91 -61.05 -2.69
C ARG A 224 12.01 -60.29 -1.37
N ALA A 225 11.77 -60.94 -0.24
CA ALA A 225 11.86 -60.37 1.10
C ALA A 225 13.27 -59.86 1.44
N ARG A 226 14.31 -60.63 1.11
CA ARG A 226 15.72 -60.21 1.28
C ARG A 226 16.06 -59.00 0.42
N ARG A 227 15.58 -58.97 -0.84
CA ARG A 227 15.77 -57.81 -1.73
C ARG A 227 15.09 -56.56 -1.19
N THR A 228 13.84 -56.67 -0.71
CA THR A 228 13.11 -55.54 -0.14
C THR A 228 13.74 -55.07 1.17
N ALA A 229 14.20 -55.98 2.03
CA ALA A 229 14.91 -55.64 3.26
C ALA A 229 16.22 -54.90 2.95
N ALA A 230 17.01 -55.37 1.97
CA ALA A 230 18.24 -54.70 1.55
C ALA A 230 18.00 -53.33 0.91
N GLN A 231 16.91 -53.15 0.17
CA GLN A 231 16.51 -51.84 -0.36
C GLN A 231 16.07 -50.89 0.76
N PHE A 232 15.30 -51.41 1.71
CA PHE A 232 14.86 -50.65 2.88
C PHE A 232 16.03 -50.18 3.74
N THR A 233 16.99 -51.07 4.07
CA THR A 233 18.18 -50.70 4.84
C THR A 233 19.00 -49.63 4.13
N ARG A 234 19.14 -49.72 2.78
CA ARG A 234 19.81 -48.70 1.98
C ARG A 234 19.13 -47.33 2.09
N PHE A 235 17.80 -47.25 2.02
CA PHE A 235 17.09 -45.98 2.20
C PHE A 235 17.31 -45.39 3.60
N ILE A 236 17.37 -46.23 4.63
CA ILE A 236 17.63 -45.81 6.02
C ILE A 236 19.07 -45.29 6.20
N GLU A 237 20.04 -45.92 5.54
CA GLU A 237 21.43 -45.46 5.52
C GLU A 237 21.55 -44.09 4.84
N GLN A 238 20.82 -43.89 3.75
CA GLN A 238 20.73 -42.63 3.00
C GLN A 238 19.88 -41.55 3.72
N SER A 239 19.25 -41.89 4.85
CA SER A 239 18.31 -41.03 5.59
C SER A 239 17.06 -40.64 4.79
N GLU A 240 16.69 -41.43 3.78
CA GLU A 240 15.49 -41.26 2.97
C GLU A 240 14.28 -41.92 3.64
N TYR A 241 13.83 -41.36 4.76
CA TYR A 241 12.79 -41.96 5.59
C TYR A 241 11.42 -42.07 4.89
N ALA A 242 11.10 -41.14 4.00
CA ALA A 242 9.84 -41.18 3.25
C ALA A 242 9.80 -42.36 2.26
N SER A 243 10.88 -42.58 1.51
CA SER A 243 11.04 -43.73 0.61
C SER A 243 11.01 -45.06 1.37
N ALA A 244 11.68 -45.11 2.53
CA ALA A 244 11.68 -46.28 3.40
C ALA A 244 10.27 -46.61 3.93
N LEU A 245 9.49 -45.59 4.31
CA LEU A 245 8.12 -45.77 4.79
C LEU A 245 7.17 -46.23 3.68
N ALA A 246 7.31 -45.70 2.46
CA ALA A 246 6.54 -46.16 1.30
C ALA A 246 6.79 -47.64 0.99
N LEU A 247 8.06 -48.07 1.04
CA LEU A 247 8.43 -49.48 0.87
C LEU A 247 7.87 -50.34 2.01
N ALA A 248 7.90 -49.86 3.25
CA ALA A 248 7.28 -50.57 4.38
C ALA A 248 5.75 -50.70 4.23
N GLU A 249 5.05 -49.70 3.68
CA GLU A 249 3.62 -49.77 3.38
C GLU A 249 3.29 -50.76 2.25
N GLU A 250 4.14 -50.86 1.23
CA GLU A 250 4.03 -51.94 0.23
C GLU A 250 4.20 -53.31 0.88
N VAL A 251 5.10 -53.39 1.89
CA VAL A 251 5.35 -54.60 2.63
C VAL A 251 4.24 -54.94 3.65
N ASP A 252 3.42 -53.97 4.03
CA ASP A 252 2.20 -54.23 4.79
C ASP A 252 1.13 -54.85 3.87
N ARG A 253 0.96 -54.30 2.65
CA ARG A 253 -0.11 -54.72 1.72
C ARG A 253 -0.06 -56.19 1.32
N TRP A 254 1.12 -56.75 1.06
CA TRP A 254 1.29 -58.18 0.71
C TRP A 254 1.27 -59.14 1.92
N THR A 255 1.49 -58.68 3.16
CA THR A 255 1.47 -59.52 4.38
C THR A 255 0.09 -59.57 5.03
N LEU A 256 -0.85 -58.67 4.65
CA LEU A 256 -2.24 -58.65 5.12
C LEU A 256 -3.01 -59.97 4.96
N HIS A 257 -2.57 -60.85 4.06
CA HIS A 257 -3.27 -62.12 3.75
C HIS A 257 -2.65 -63.31 4.48
N GLU A 258 -1.56 -63.12 5.21
CA GLU A 258 -0.86 -64.14 5.97
C GLU A 258 -1.35 -64.11 7.43
N ARG A 259 -1.65 -65.27 8.02
CA ARG A 259 -2.09 -65.41 9.41
C ARG A 259 -1.05 -66.19 10.22
N ASP A 260 0.15 -65.62 10.32
CA ASP A 260 1.28 -66.23 11.04
C ASP A 260 1.81 -65.30 12.15
N ALA A 261 2.48 -65.89 13.15
CA ALA A 261 3.10 -65.14 14.25
C ALA A 261 4.18 -64.14 13.77
N SER A 262 4.80 -64.40 12.62
CA SER A 262 5.71 -63.47 11.94
C SER A 262 5.02 -62.16 11.55
N VAL A 263 3.73 -62.20 11.22
CA VAL A 263 2.92 -61.03 10.84
C VAL A 263 2.62 -60.16 12.05
N GLU A 264 2.43 -60.74 13.24
CA GLU A 264 2.27 -59.96 14.48
C GLU A 264 3.54 -59.20 14.84
N TYR A 265 4.70 -59.87 14.74
CA TYR A 265 6.01 -59.23 14.94
C TYR A 265 6.27 -58.13 13.92
N PHE A 266 5.97 -58.37 12.64
CA PHE A 266 6.05 -57.36 11.59
C PHE A 266 5.16 -56.15 11.90
N ASN A 267 3.89 -56.37 12.27
CA ASN A 267 2.96 -55.28 12.60
C ASN A 267 3.45 -54.42 13.78
N HIS A 268 4.05 -55.04 14.80
CA HIS A 268 4.62 -54.33 15.93
C HIS A 268 5.82 -53.47 15.49
N SER A 269 6.77 -54.07 14.76
CA SER A 269 7.97 -53.38 14.25
C SER A 269 7.62 -52.26 13.27
N TYR A 270 6.61 -52.47 12.41
CA TYR A 270 6.10 -51.48 11.47
C TYR A 270 5.50 -50.27 12.19
N ARG A 271 4.66 -50.50 13.21
CA ARG A 271 4.12 -49.41 14.04
C ARG A 271 5.23 -48.66 14.77
N SER A 272 6.20 -49.37 15.34
CA SER A 272 7.36 -48.77 16.01
C SER A 272 8.16 -47.87 15.07
N PHE A 273 8.49 -48.38 13.88
CA PHE A 273 9.19 -47.61 12.85
C PHE A 273 8.38 -46.40 12.40
N ARG A 274 7.07 -46.56 12.13
CA ARG A 274 6.18 -45.46 11.74
C ARG A 274 6.12 -44.35 12.79
N HIS A 275 6.07 -44.71 14.09
CA HIS A 275 6.09 -43.74 15.18
C HIS A 275 7.42 -42.98 15.28
N ALA A 276 8.54 -43.58 14.89
CA ALA A 276 9.85 -42.94 14.88
C ALA A 276 10.10 -42.12 13.60
N ALA A 277 9.70 -42.62 12.43
CA ALA A 277 9.98 -42.02 11.13
C ALA A 277 9.06 -40.82 10.81
N LEU A 278 7.76 -40.89 11.14
CA LEU A 278 6.82 -39.82 10.81
C LEU A 278 7.21 -38.46 11.42
N PRO A 279 7.61 -38.36 12.71
CA PRO A 279 8.07 -37.09 13.27
C PRO A 279 9.32 -36.53 12.57
N ALA A 280 10.23 -37.40 12.13
CA ALA A 280 11.44 -36.97 11.41
C ALA A 280 11.10 -36.43 10.01
N ILE A 281 10.24 -37.12 9.26
CA ILE A 281 9.80 -36.70 7.92
C ILE A 281 9.03 -35.38 8.00
N THR A 282 8.05 -35.29 8.91
CA THR A 282 7.22 -34.08 9.05
C THR A 282 8.05 -32.88 9.50
N ALA A 283 9.02 -33.08 10.39
CA ALA A 283 9.97 -32.05 10.78
C ALA A 283 10.80 -31.54 9.59
N GLU A 284 11.33 -32.44 8.77
CA GLU A 284 12.13 -32.09 7.61
C GLU A 284 11.31 -31.30 6.57
N ILE A 285 10.11 -31.77 6.24
CA ILE A 285 9.21 -31.10 5.30
C ILE A 285 8.85 -29.70 5.80
N PHE A 286 8.49 -29.56 7.08
CA PHE A 286 8.17 -28.27 7.65
C PHE A 286 9.36 -27.31 7.63
N LEU A 287 10.54 -27.76 8.04
CA LEU A 287 11.75 -26.94 8.04
C LEU A 287 12.14 -26.51 6.61
N ALA A 288 12.01 -27.41 5.63
CA ALA A 288 12.26 -27.10 4.23
C ALA A 288 11.26 -26.05 3.70
N TYR A 289 9.97 -26.22 3.99
CA TYR A 289 8.92 -25.28 3.59
C TYR A 289 9.11 -23.91 4.25
N ALA A 290 9.33 -23.87 5.56
CA ALA A 290 9.54 -22.63 6.31
C ALA A 290 10.81 -21.90 5.87
N ALA A 291 11.90 -22.62 5.59
CA ALA A 291 13.11 -22.01 5.04
C ALA A 291 12.89 -21.44 3.63
N ALA A 292 12.17 -22.17 2.77
CA ALA A 292 11.82 -21.70 1.43
C ALA A 292 10.92 -20.45 1.47
N SER A 293 9.90 -20.46 2.34
CA SER A 293 9.00 -19.33 2.57
C SER A 293 9.77 -18.10 3.05
N LEU A 294 10.61 -18.25 4.08
CA LEU A 294 11.43 -17.15 4.61
C LEU A 294 12.38 -16.58 3.56
N ASN A 295 13.02 -17.44 2.75
CA ASN A 295 13.89 -16.99 1.67
C ASN A 295 13.10 -16.28 0.57
N ALA A 296 11.91 -16.76 0.20
CA ALA A 296 11.04 -16.10 -0.75
C ALA A 296 10.62 -14.69 -0.26
N SER A 297 10.25 -14.56 1.02
CA SER A 297 9.91 -13.26 1.61
C SER A 297 11.11 -12.29 1.62
N ARG A 298 12.32 -12.79 1.91
CA ARG A 298 13.55 -11.99 1.83
C ARG A 298 13.83 -11.51 0.41
N MET A 299 13.71 -12.40 -0.58
CA MET A 299 13.92 -12.05 -1.99
C MET A 299 12.86 -11.06 -2.48
N ALA A 300 11.58 -11.27 -2.14
CA ALA A 300 10.52 -10.33 -2.47
C ALA A 300 10.78 -8.93 -1.88
N CYS A 301 11.28 -8.85 -0.64
CA CYS A 301 11.67 -7.59 -0.03
C CYS A 301 12.82 -6.91 -0.80
N VAL A 302 13.82 -7.67 -1.25
CA VAL A 302 14.93 -7.13 -2.06
C VAL A 302 14.45 -6.68 -3.44
N GLU A 303 13.60 -7.46 -4.11
CA GLU A 303 13.03 -7.10 -5.40
C GLU A 303 12.19 -5.82 -5.34
N HIS A 304 11.37 -5.67 -4.29
CA HIS A 304 10.62 -4.44 -4.04
C HIS A 304 11.55 -3.24 -3.93
N MET A 305 12.64 -3.36 -3.15
CA MET A 305 13.65 -2.28 -3.05
C MET A 305 14.34 -1.96 -4.38
N LEU A 306 14.55 -2.96 -5.24
CA LEU A 306 15.19 -2.73 -6.54
C LEU A 306 14.26 -2.12 -7.58
N ARG A 307 12.94 -2.30 -7.45
CA ARG A 307 11.94 -1.72 -8.38
C ARG A 307 11.56 -0.27 -8.05
N GLU A 308 11.69 0.13 -6.79
CA GLU A 308 11.39 1.49 -6.33
C GLU A 308 12.59 2.45 -6.41
N ARG A 309 13.75 1.96 -6.87
CA ARG A 309 14.93 2.77 -7.22
C ARG A 309 14.97 3.06 -8.71
#